data_AF-A0A4Q1F9G8-F1
#
_entry.id   AF-A0A4Q1F9G8-F1
#
_cell.length_a   1.000
_cell.length_b   1.000
_cell.length_c   1.000
_cell.angle_alpha   90.00
_cell.angle_beta   90.00
_cell.angle_gamma   90.00
#
_symmetry.space_group_name_H-M   'P 1'
#
loop_
_entity.id
_entity.type
_entity.pdbx_description
1 polymer ?
#
loop_
_entity_poly.entity_id
_entity_poly.type
_entity_poly.pdbx_seq_one_letter_code
_entity_poly.pdbx_strand_id
1 'polypeptide(L)'
;MINVEEVSLKSSCLFSSNFKNLVQNNIGFPFYAVIPVRDFCYVFAEEDFDYFSQYLGTVVLEEYSGSGYPITTEILKFSETGVEAIGKY
;
A
#
# COMPACT_ATOMS: atom_id res chain seq x y z
N MET A 1 4.61 -23.32 12.89
CA MET A 1 3.92 -23.85 11.70
C MET A 1 3.22 -22.67 11.05
N ILE A 2 3.54 -22.32 9.81
CA ILE A 2 2.83 -21.23 9.11
C ILE A 2 1.41 -21.74 8.87
N ASN A 3 0.40 -21.04 9.40
CA ASN A 3 -0.99 -21.41 9.18
C ASN A 3 -1.31 -21.18 7.70
N VAL A 4 -1.36 -22.27 6.93
CA VAL A 4 -1.60 -22.25 5.47
C VAL A 4 -3.08 -21.97 5.14
N GLU A 5 -3.97 -22.00 6.14
CA GLU A 5 -5.40 -21.73 5.96
C GLU A 5 -5.75 -20.23 6.11
N GLU A 6 -4.87 -19.43 6.72
CA GLU A 6 -5.05 -17.98 6.90
C GLU A 6 -3.94 -17.14 6.24
N VAL A 7 -3.51 -17.50 5.02
CA VAL A 7 -2.52 -16.71 4.31
C VAL A 7 -3.20 -15.55 3.57
N SER A 8 -3.27 -14.37 4.19
CA SER A 8 -3.64 -13.16 3.44
C SER A 8 -2.43 -12.68 2.65
N LEU A 9 -2.48 -12.92 1.33
CA LEU A 9 -1.44 -12.51 0.38
C LEU A 9 -1.84 -11.29 -0.45
N LYS A 10 -2.93 -10.58 -0.07
CA LYS A 10 -3.40 -9.41 -0.83
C LYS A 10 -2.29 -8.35 -0.96
N SER A 11 -1.59 -8.06 0.14
CA SER A 11 -0.48 -7.12 0.15
C SER A 11 0.72 -7.64 -0.65
N SER A 12 0.93 -8.96 -0.69
CA SER A 12 1.98 -9.57 -1.51
C SER A 12 1.74 -9.39 -3.02
N CYS A 13 0.49 -9.19 -3.44
CA CYS A 13 0.17 -8.90 -4.84
C CYS A 13 0.84 -7.62 -5.35
N LEU A 14 1.15 -6.65 -4.47
CA LEU A 14 1.85 -5.41 -4.83
C LEU A 14 3.21 -5.65 -5.48
N PHE A 15 3.86 -6.79 -5.16
CA PHE A 15 5.16 -7.18 -5.72
C PHE A 15 5.05 -7.98 -7.02
N SER A 16 3.84 -8.27 -7.48
CA SER A 16 3.64 -9.02 -8.72
C SER A 16 3.78 -8.13 -9.96
N SER A 17 4.37 -8.66 -11.03
CA SER A 17 4.45 -7.95 -12.31
C SER A 17 3.07 -7.59 -12.87
N ASN A 18 2.05 -8.42 -12.62
CA ASN A 18 0.68 -8.14 -13.05
C ASN A 18 0.11 -6.90 -12.35
N PHE A 19 0.40 -6.72 -11.06
CA PHE A 19 -0.01 -5.53 -10.33
C PHE A 19 0.73 -4.29 -10.85
N LYS A 20 2.06 -4.37 -11.04
CA LYS A 20 2.84 -3.29 -11.66
C LYS A 20 2.23 -2.87 -13.00
N ASN A 21 1.95 -3.82 -13.88
CA ASN A 21 1.35 -3.57 -15.19
C ASN A 21 -0.05 -2.94 -15.06
N LEU A 22 -0.87 -3.41 -14.12
CA LEU A 22 -2.20 -2.85 -13.88
C LEU A 22 -2.10 -1.38 -13.46
N VAL A 23 -1.28 -1.07 -12.47
CA VAL A 23 -1.13 0.30 -11.94
C VAL A 23 -0.54 1.24 -12.99
N GLN A 24 0.54 0.81 -13.67
CA GLN A 24 1.18 1.59 -14.73
C GLN A 24 0.21 1.96 -15.85
N ASN A 25 -0.70 1.06 -16.23
CA ASN A 25 -1.66 1.30 -17.31
C ASN A 25 -2.90 2.11 -16.89
N ASN A 26 -3.15 2.31 -15.59
CA ASN A 26 -4.35 3.00 -15.10
C ASN A 26 -4.04 4.33 -14.41
N ILE A 27 -3.00 4.40 -13.59
CA ILE A 27 -2.66 5.60 -12.79
C ILE A 27 -1.17 5.99 -12.89
N GLY A 28 -0.34 5.20 -13.55
CA GLY A 28 1.07 5.51 -13.79
C GLY A 28 2.07 4.77 -12.88
N PHE A 29 3.36 4.99 -13.13
CA PHE A 29 4.47 4.41 -12.38
C PHE A 29 5.63 5.43 -12.34
N PRO A 30 6.32 5.65 -11.20
CA PRO A 30 6.18 4.96 -9.91
C PRO A 30 4.82 5.25 -9.24
N PHE A 31 4.47 4.43 -8.25
CA PHE A 31 3.25 4.59 -7.48
C PHE A 31 3.53 4.50 -5.98
N TYR A 32 2.57 4.94 -5.19
CA TYR A 32 2.60 4.85 -3.74
C TYR A 32 1.54 3.88 -3.25
N ALA A 33 1.86 3.12 -2.19
CA ALA A 33 0.92 2.24 -1.52
C ALA A 33 0.96 2.39 -0.01
N VAL A 34 -0.20 2.24 0.63
CA VAL A 34 -0.37 2.24 2.08
C VAL A 34 -1.24 1.06 2.46
N ILE A 35 -0.78 0.28 3.44
CA ILE A 35 -1.37 -1.02 3.77
C ILE A 35 -1.72 -1.00 5.27
N PRO A 36 -2.76 -0.27 5.69
CA PRO A 36 -3.09 -0.15 7.11
C PRO A 36 -3.49 -1.50 7.71
N VAL A 37 -4.19 -2.31 6.91
CA VAL A 37 -4.81 -3.56 7.34
C VAL A 37 -4.64 -4.65 6.28
N ARG A 38 -4.96 -5.88 6.67
CA ARG A 38 -4.85 -7.07 5.83
C ARG A 38 -5.78 -7.11 4.61
N ASP A 39 -6.89 -6.38 4.65
CA ASP A 39 -8.01 -6.60 3.73
C ASP A 39 -7.94 -5.76 2.45
N PHE A 40 -7.26 -4.61 2.50
CA PHE A 40 -7.11 -3.68 1.38
C PHE A 40 -5.82 -2.86 1.49
N CYS A 41 -5.50 -2.15 0.41
CA CYS A 41 -4.44 -1.13 0.40
C CYS A 41 -4.92 0.09 -0.39
N TYR A 42 -4.42 1.27 -0.02
CA TYR A 42 -4.55 2.47 -0.83
C TYR A 42 -3.40 2.53 -1.81
N VAL A 43 -3.68 2.91 -3.04
CA VAL A 43 -2.70 3.00 -4.13
C VAL A 43 -2.97 4.28 -4.89
N PHE A 44 -1.95 5.10 -5.10
CA PHE A 44 -2.09 6.38 -5.80
C PHE A 44 -0.86 6.71 -6.64
N ALA A 45 -1.08 7.53 -7.65
CA ALA A 45 -0.08 7.94 -8.62
C ALA A 45 0.97 8.86 -8.01
N GLU A 46 2.12 9.00 -8.68
CA GLU A 46 3.14 9.93 -8.24
C GLU A 46 2.67 11.40 -8.26
N GLU A 47 1.88 11.77 -9.25
CA GLU A 47 1.32 13.12 -9.40
C GLU A 47 0.34 13.52 -8.29
N ASP A 48 -0.29 12.55 -7.61
CA ASP A 48 -1.25 12.80 -6.55
C ASP A 48 -0.64 12.74 -5.14
N PHE A 49 0.69 12.58 -5.05
CA PHE A 49 1.38 12.34 -3.78
C PHE A 49 1.12 13.44 -2.74
N ASP A 50 1.28 14.71 -3.12
CA ASP A 50 1.13 15.84 -2.20
C ASP A 50 -0.27 15.92 -1.60
N TYR A 51 -1.28 15.51 -2.36
CA TYR A 51 -2.65 15.43 -1.88
C TYR A 51 -2.83 14.22 -0.95
N PHE A 52 -2.63 13.00 -1.44
CA PHE A 52 -2.99 11.81 -0.64
C PHE A 52 -2.11 11.62 0.60
N SER A 53 -0.83 12.03 0.55
CA SER A 53 0.09 11.99 1.70
C SER A 53 -0.35 12.86 2.89
N GLN A 54 -1.30 13.77 2.69
CA GLN A 54 -1.85 14.61 3.75
C GLN A 54 -3.29 14.19 4.11
N TYR A 55 -4.09 13.80 3.13
CA TYR A 55 -5.53 13.56 3.32
C TYR A 55 -5.87 12.16 3.84
N LEU A 56 -5.03 11.14 3.60
CA LEU A 56 -5.34 9.77 4.02
C LEU A 56 -5.01 9.48 5.48
N GLY A 57 -4.32 10.38 6.18
CA GLY A 57 -3.74 10.07 7.50
C GLY A 57 -4.76 9.65 8.54
N THR A 58 -5.85 10.40 8.72
CA THR A 58 -6.90 10.05 9.68
C THR A 58 -7.49 8.68 9.38
N VAL A 59 -7.85 8.42 8.12
CA VAL A 59 -8.45 7.15 7.70
C VAL A 59 -7.48 5.98 7.90
N VAL A 60 -6.21 6.14 7.48
CA VAL A 60 -5.18 5.12 7.65
C VAL A 60 -4.97 4.77 9.12
N LEU A 61 -4.91 5.78 10.00
CA LEU A 61 -4.71 5.57 11.43
C LEU A 61 -5.93 4.95 12.11
N GLU A 62 -7.15 5.31 11.71
CA GLU A 62 -8.39 4.70 12.21
C GLU A 62 -8.48 3.23 11.81
N GLU A 63 -8.23 2.91 10.53
CA GLU A 63 -8.24 1.54 10.02
C GLU A 63 -7.15 0.69 10.68
N TYR A 64 -5.93 1.22 10.79
CA TYR A 64 -4.83 0.53 11.46
C TYR A 64 -5.15 0.26 12.94
N SER A 65 -5.64 1.27 13.66
CA SER A 65 -5.89 1.17 15.11
C SER A 65 -7.13 0.33 15.46
N GLY A 66 -8.14 0.32 14.57
CA GLY A 66 -9.36 -0.44 14.72
C GLY A 66 -9.26 -1.90 14.28
N SER A 67 -8.18 -2.28 13.60
CA SER A 67 -8.05 -3.61 13.00
C SER A 67 -7.53 -4.66 13.98
N GLY A 68 -8.09 -5.87 13.88
CA GLY A 68 -7.53 -7.06 14.52
C GLY A 68 -6.23 -7.57 13.87
N TYR A 69 -5.90 -7.07 12.66
CA TYR A 69 -4.74 -7.46 11.87
C TYR A 69 -4.09 -6.24 11.19
N PRO A 70 -3.48 -5.32 11.96
CA PRO A 70 -2.77 -4.16 11.41
C PRO A 70 -1.50 -4.57 10.66
N ILE A 71 -1.13 -3.82 9.62
CA ILE A 71 0.09 -4.07 8.82
C ILE A 71 1.08 -2.90 8.91
N THR A 72 0.81 -1.76 8.28
CA THR A 72 1.70 -0.59 8.35
C THR A 72 0.99 0.73 8.05
N THR A 73 1.45 1.83 8.66
CA THR A 73 1.03 3.21 8.31
C THR A 73 2.05 3.92 7.41
N GLU A 74 3.11 3.21 7.00
CA GLU A 74 4.12 3.75 6.10
C GLU A 74 3.58 3.94 4.69
N ILE A 75 4.04 5.01 4.04
CA ILE A 75 3.83 5.26 2.61
C ILE A 75 4.99 4.61 1.86
N LEU A 76 4.68 3.56 1.11
CA LEU A 76 5.65 2.79 0.35
C LEU A 76 5.68 3.28 -1.10
N LYS A 77 6.83 3.75 -1.58
CA LYS A 77 7.06 4.06 -3.00
C LYS A 77 7.54 2.83 -3.73
N PHE A 78 6.85 2.46 -4.81
CA PHE A 78 7.25 1.41 -5.74
C PHE A 78 7.82 2.06 -7.00
N SER A 79 9.09 1.80 -7.29
CA SER A 79 9.83 2.40 -8.40
C SER A 79 10.73 1.39 -9.11
N GLU A 80 11.44 1.81 -10.15
CA GLU A 80 12.38 0.94 -10.88
C GLU A 80 13.56 0.48 -10.01
N THR A 81 13.89 1.23 -8.95
CA THR A 81 14.98 0.88 -8.02
C THR A 81 14.53 -0.01 -6.87
N GLY A 82 13.23 -0.31 -6.77
CA GLY A 82 12.65 -1.15 -5.72
C GLY A 82 11.59 -0.44 -4.91
N VAL A 83 11.44 -0.87 -3.65
CA VAL A 83 10.44 -0.37 -2.72
C VAL A 83 11.11 0.35 -1.56
N GLU A 84 10.68 1.58 -1.29
CA GLU A 84 11.19 2.41 -0.20
C GLU A 84 10.05 2.99 0.64
N ALA A 85 10.24 3.07 1.96
CA ALA A 85 9.34 3.81 2.84
C ALA A 85 9.76 5.29 2.83
N ILE A 86 8.88 6.16 2.34
CA ILE A 86 9.18 7.59 2.16
C ILE A 86 8.52 8.49 3.20
N GLY A 87 7.71 7.90 4.09
CA GLY A 87 6.97 8.61 5.12
C GLY A 87 6.03 7.68 5.85
N LYS A 88 5.30 8.23 6.82
CA LYS A 88 4.24 7.54 7.56
C LYS A 88 3.16 8.52 7.96
N TYR A 89 1.94 8.01 8.06
CA TYR A 89 0.84 8.70 8.74
C TYR A 89 0.91 8.48 10.25
#